data_AF-A0A6W0M779-F1
#
_entry.id   AF-A0A6W0M779-F1
#
_cell.length_a   1.000
_cell.length_b   1.000
_cell.length_c   1.000
_cell.angle_alpha   90.00
_cell.angle_beta   90.00
_cell.angle_gamma   90.00
#
_symmetry.space_group_name_H-M   'P 1'
#
loop_
_entity.id
_entity.type
_entity.pdbx_description
1 polymer ?
#
loop_
_entity_poly.entity_id
_entity_poly.type
_entity_poly.pdbx_seq_one_letter_code
_entity_poly.pdbx_strand_id
1 'polypeptide(L)' 'SGYVQSIRFGAVEHGNLYRSPGFADQLGYVITGVENGDSNDTPDRIQRRLLQLKVNGQWYTVGT' A
#
# COMPACT_ATOMS: atom_id res chain seq x y z
N SER A 1 9.05 -1.18 -27.13
CA SER A 1 8.40 -0.44 -26.03
C SER A 1 7.45 -1.40 -25.32
N GLY A 2 7.10 -1.16 -24.04
CA GLY A 2 6.17 -2.02 -23.29
C GLY A 2 6.75 -2.87 -22.17
N TYR A 3 8.04 -2.74 -21.85
CA TYR A 3 8.62 -3.37 -20.66
C TYR A 3 8.52 -2.45 -19.44
N VAL A 4 8.43 -3.05 -18.26
CA VAL A 4 8.57 -2.33 -16.98
C VAL A 4 10.01 -1.83 -16.86
N GLN A 5 10.16 -0.52 -16.69
CA GLN A 5 11.45 0.15 -16.54
C GLN A 5 11.80 0.39 -15.06
N SER A 6 10.80 0.46 -14.19
CA SER A 6 10.97 0.68 -12.76
C SER A 6 9.70 0.38 -11.98
N ILE A 7 9.83 0.23 -10.67
CA ILE A 7 8.75 -0.01 -9.70
C ILE A 7 8.94 0.95 -8.54
N ARG A 8 7.86 1.52 -8.02
CA ARG A 8 7.89 2.30 -6.77
C ARG A 8 6.60 2.16 -5.98
N PHE A 9 6.68 2.53 -4.71
CA PHE A 9 5.51 2.80 -3.90
C PHE A 9 5.23 4.31 -3.84
N GLY A 10 3.95 4.66 -3.86
CA GLY A 10 3.48 6.02 -3.61
C GLY A 10 3.66 6.46 -2.15
N ALA A 11 2.98 7.56 -1.81
CA ALA A 11 2.90 8.02 -0.42
C ALA A 11 2.27 6.96 0.48
N VAL A 12 2.65 6.97 1.76
CA VAL A 12 2.05 6.11 2.79
C VAL A 12 0.67 6.65 3.16
N GLU A 13 -0.31 5.75 3.19
CA GLU A 13 -1.60 5.95 3.83
C GLU A 13 -1.62 5.16 5.13
N HIS A 14 -2.10 5.78 6.20
CA HIS A 14 -2.25 5.15 7.51
C HIS A 14 -3.73 4.86 7.77
N GLY A 15 -4.01 3.71 8.38
CA GLY A 15 -5.33 3.33 8.87
C GLY A 15 -5.23 2.71 10.26
N ASN A 16 -6.35 2.70 10.98
CA ASN A 16 -6.49 1.98 12.24
C ASN A 16 -6.97 0.55 11.96
N LEU A 17 -6.44 -0.43 12.70
CA LEU A 17 -6.84 -1.84 12.62
C LEU A 17 -7.63 -2.27 13.87
N TYR A 18 -7.20 -1.85 15.07
CA TYR A 18 -7.92 -2.15 16.30
C TYR A 18 -9.30 -1.49 16.32
N ARG A 19 -10.35 -2.31 16.46
CA ARG A 19 -11.78 -1.90 16.44
C ARG A 19 -12.15 -0.97 15.27
N SER A 20 -11.52 -1.17 14.12
CA SER A 20 -11.66 -0.34 12.92
C SER A 20 -11.73 -1.25 11.68
N PRO A 21 -12.42 -0.82 10.60
CA PRO A 21 -12.52 -1.63 9.38
C PRO A 21 -11.19 -1.84 8.64
N GLY A 22 -10.15 -1.05 8.97
CA GLY A 22 -8.86 -1.11 8.28
C GLY A 22 -8.99 -0.71 6.81
N PHE A 23 -8.22 -1.38 5.95
CA PHE A 23 -8.35 -1.26 4.50
C PHE A 23 -8.91 -2.55 3.92
N ALA A 24 -10.01 -2.44 3.17
CA ALA A 24 -10.47 -3.52 2.31
C ALA A 24 -9.52 -3.72 1.12
N ASP A 25 -9.66 -4.84 0.43
CA ASP A 25 -8.96 -5.05 -0.84
C ASP A 25 -9.29 -3.91 -1.81
N GLN A 26 -8.25 -3.28 -2.32
CA GLN A 26 -8.35 -2.15 -3.24
C GLN A 26 -7.24 -2.27 -4.28
N LEU A 27 -7.66 -2.34 -5.53
CA LEU A 27 -6.78 -2.47 -6.68
C LEU A 27 -5.70 -1.37 -6.68
N GLY A 28 -4.46 -1.78 -6.96
CA GLY A 28 -3.32 -0.88 -7.02
C GLY A 28 -2.72 -0.48 -5.67
N TYR A 29 -3.29 -0.95 -4.55
CA TYR A 29 -2.73 -0.74 -3.22
C TYR A 29 -2.12 -2.03 -2.65
N VAL A 30 -1.07 -1.87 -1.86
CA VAL A 30 -0.43 -2.95 -1.09
C VAL A 30 -0.25 -2.53 0.35
N ILE A 31 -0.44 -3.46 1.30
CA ILE A 31 -0.08 -3.25 2.70
C ILE A 31 1.45 -3.26 2.82
N THR A 32 2.01 -2.22 3.45
CA THR A 32 3.47 -2.05 3.60
C THR A 32 3.93 -2.00 5.05
N GLY A 33 3.00 -2.01 6.00
CA GLY A 33 3.30 -2.01 7.42
C GLY A 33 2.08 -2.40 8.25
N VAL A 34 2.34 -3.13 9.34
CA VAL A 34 1.38 -3.44 10.39
C VAL A 34 2.10 -3.20 11.70
N GLU A 35 1.50 -2.39 12.57
CA GLU A 35 2.12 -1.95 13.83
C GLU A 35 1.24 -2.33 15.01
N ASN A 36 1.89 -2.74 16.08
CA ASN A 36 1.30 -2.91 17.39
C ASN A 36 2.09 -2.00 18.35
N GLY A 37 1.50 -0.87 18.70
CA GLY A 37 2.16 0.22 19.41
C GLY A 37 2.23 -0.01 20.91
N ASP A 38 1.32 -0.81 21.46
CA ASP A 38 1.27 -1.13 22.89
C ASP A 38 1.78 -2.55 23.22
N SER A 39 2.18 -3.31 22.19
CA SER A 39 2.72 -4.67 22.29
C SER A 39 1.76 -5.69 22.91
N ASN A 40 0.44 -5.47 22.78
CA ASN A 40 -0.58 -6.43 23.18
C ASN A 40 -0.77 -7.55 22.13
N ASP A 41 -1.83 -8.33 22.23
CA ASP A 41 -2.11 -9.49 21.38
C ASP A 41 -2.74 -9.14 20.00
N THR A 42 -2.99 -7.86 19.72
CA THR A 42 -3.69 -7.37 18.52
C THR A 42 -2.97 -6.20 17.84
N PRO A 43 -2.98 -6.08 16.49
CA PRO A 43 -2.40 -4.91 15.83
C PRO A 43 -3.29 -3.66 15.92
N ASP A 44 -2.64 -2.49 16.01
CA ASP A 44 -3.32 -1.19 16.17
C ASP A 44 -3.44 -0.43 14.86
N ARG A 45 -2.38 -0.42 14.05
CA ARG A 45 -2.26 0.41 12.85
C ARG A 45 -1.85 -0.41 11.65
N ILE A 46 -2.29 0.05 10.50
CA ILE A 46 -1.96 -0.50 9.19
C ILE A 46 -1.50 0.61 8.26
N GLN A 47 -0.53 0.31 7.42
CA GLN A 47 -0.02 1.22 6.41
C GLN A 47 -0.17 0.59 5.04
N ARG A 48 -0.62 1.36 4.05
CA ARG A 48 -0.65 0.92 2.65
C ARG A 48 -0.03 1.97 1.74
N ARG A 49 0.39 1.54 0.56
CA ARG A 49 0.90 2.42 -0.50
C ARG A 49 0.37 2.00 -1.86
N LEU A 50 0.25 2.97 -2.75
CA LEU A 50 -0.02 2.75 -4.18
C LEU A 50 1.18 2.04 -4.82
N LEU A 51 0.97 0.91 -5.50
CA LEU A 51 1.98 0.26 -6.34
C LEU A 51 1.98 0.91 -7.73
N GLN A 52 3.14 1.39 -8.15
CA GLN A 52 3.31 2.05 -9.44
C GLN A 52 4.44 1.45 -10.28
N LEU A 53 4.20 1.32 -11.58
CA LEU A 53 5.15 0.84 -12.57
C LEU A 53 5.52 1.97 -13.53
N LYS A 54 6.79 2.03 -13.94
CA LYS A 54 7.23 2.91 -15.02
C LYS A 54 7.23 2.16 -16.33
N VAL A 55 6.43 2.58 -17.30
CA VAL A 55 6.37 2.01 -18.65
C VAL A 55 6.49 3.15 -19.66
N ASN A 56 7.39 3.01 -20.63
CA ASN A 56 7.63 4.03 -21.66
C ASN A 56 7.83 5.46 -21.10
N GLY A 57 8.57 5.59 -20.00
CA GLY A 57 8.87 6.87 -19.37
C GLY A 57 7.78 7.41 -18.42
N GLN A 58 6.58 6.83 -18.44
CA GLN A 58 5.43 7.29 -17.65
C GLN A 58 5.15 6.36 -16.47
N TRP A 59 4.60 6.91 -15.39
CA TRP A 59 4.20 6.15 -14.20
C TRP A 59 2.72 5.79 -14.27
N TYR A 60 2.41 4.52 -14.00
CA TYR A 60 1.05 3.98 -13.97
C TYR A 60 0.79 3.32 -12.62
N THR A 61 -0.43 3.45 -12.12
CA THR A 61 -0.92 2.65 -11.00
C THR A 61 -1.25 1.25 -11.49
N VAL A 62 -0.90 0.23 -10.71
CA VAL A 62 -1.26 -1.15 -11.08
C VAL A 62 -2.77 -1.33 -11.02
N GLY A 63 -3.35 -1.85 -12.11
CA GLY A 63 -4.77 -2.19 -12.22
C GLY A 63 -5.69 -1.05 -12.71
N THR A 64 -5.17 0.16 -12.89
CA THR A 64 -5.93 1.28 -13.50
C THR A 64 -5.81 1.31 -15.01
#